data_AF-A0A9D5MFC6-F1
#
_entry.id   AF-A0A9D5MFC6-F1
#
_cell.length_a   1.000
_cell.length_b   1.000
_cell.length_c   1.000
_cell.angle_alpha   90.00
_cell.angle_beta   90.00
_cell.angle_gamma   90.00
#
_symmetry.space_group_name_H-M   'P 1'
#
loop_
_entity.id
_entity.type
_entity.pdbx_description
1 polymer ?
#
loop_
_entity_poly.entity_id
_entity_poly.type
_entity_poly.pdbx_seq_one_letter_code
_entity_poly.pdbx_strand_id
1 'polypeptide(L)'
;MSVTELWRGSLAVKTVTIVICLMLFAIGIPTLFSILGAIVLAGGCWMALRGGAQAGHAAAGISAEIDDIMRSEDRRGQVDPKMLKQAYSPSHGVAALFAGALVDYVINCVYIAMMLLGAQESLLYASRFASFTVLMPFWSILSIWHDTYTVLSPDIVLALMAGPFLIPLFQMIGYLQGPKLWKKTEEAMAQGRRRAKARSRIGNRKKREVRIRKPEI
;
A
#
# COMPACT_ATOMS: atom_id res chain seq x y z
N MET A 1 5.20 11.54 2.12
CA MET A 1 5.05 10.32 2.95
C MET A 1 6.37 9.56 2.94
N SER A 2 6.92 9.23 4.10
CA SER A 2 8.24 8.58 4.20
C SER A 2 8.15 7.06 3.96
N VAL A 3 9.29 6.44 3.60
CA VAL A 3 9.39 4.97 3.43
C VAL A 3 8.90 4.22 4.67
N THR A 4 9.13 4.76 5.86
CA THR A 4 8.69 4.16 7.13
C THR A 4 7.17 4.14 7.30
N GLU A 5 6.46 5.15 6.78
CA GLU A 5 5.00 5.20 6.85
C GLU A 5 4.36 4.20 5.87
N LEU A 6 4.93 4.09 4.66
CA LEU A 6 4.55 3.04 3.70
C LEU A 6 4.77 1.65 4.30
N TRP A 7 5.94 1.42 4.89
CA TRP A 7 6.28 0.15 5.54
C TRP A 7 5.30 -0.23 6.65
N ARG A 8 4.98 0.71 7.55
CA ARG A 8 3.99 0.50 8.63
C ARG A 8 2.61 0.13 8.08
N GLY A 9 2.17 0.80 7.02
CA GLY A 9 0.90 0.47 6.36
C GLY A 9 0.90 -0.96 5.79
N SER A 10 2.00 -1.37 5.17
CA SER A 10 2.19 -2.74 4.66
C SER A 10 2.08 -3.77 5.77
N LEU A 11 2.82 -3.55 6.87
CA LEU A 11 2.83 -4.43 8.02
C LEU A 11 1.44 -4.55 8.65
N ALA A 12 0.74 -3.43 8.82
CA ALA A 12 -0.60 -3.45 9.40
C ALA A 12 -1.57 -4.31 8.57
N VAL A 13 -1.59 -4.12 7.24
CA VAL A 13 -2.42 -4.94 6.34
C VAL A 13 -2.03 -6.41 6.47
N LYS A 14 -0.74 -6.71 6.41
CA LYS A 14 -0.21 -8.07 6.49
C LYS A 14 -0.56 -8.77 7.80
N THR A 15 -0.35 -8.11 8.95
CA THR A 15 -0.68 -8.65 10.27
C THR A 15 -2.17 -8.96 10.37
N VAL A 16 -3.03 -8.06 9.88
CA VAL A 16 -4.49 -8.30 9.87
C VAL A 16 -4.83 -9.49 8.99
N THR A 17 -4.26 -9.58 7.79
CA THR A 17 -4.45 -10.73 6.89
C THR A 17 -4.01 -12.04 7.54
N ILE A 18 -2.84 -12.07 8.19
CA ILE A 18 -2.33 -13.26 8.92
C ILE A 18 -3.32 -13.66 10.02
N VAL A 19 -3.77 -12.73 10.86
CA VAL A 19 -4.68 -13.02 11.97
C VAL A 19 -6.02 -13.58 11.46
N ILE A 20 -6.60 -12.99 10.42
CA ILE A 20 -7.85 -13.50 9.84
C ILE A 20 -7.64 -14.89 9.23
N CYS A 21 -6.55 -15.12 8.50
CA CYS A 21 -6.24 -16.42 7.93
C CYS A 21 -6.01 -17.49 9.01
N LEU A 22 -5.38 -17.16 10.14
CA LEU A 22 -5.24 -18.06 11.28
C LEU A 22 -6.60 -18.40 11.91
N MET A 23 -7.50 -17.42 12.07
CA MET A 23 -8.86 -17.65 12.55
C MET A 23 -9.64 -18.57 11.61
N LEU A 24 -9.54 -18.36 10.30
CA LEU A 24 -10.17 -19.22 9.29
C LEU A 24 -9.59 -20.63 9.30
N PHE A 25 -8.28 -20.75 9.46
CA PHE A 25 -7.60 -22.05 9.56
C PHE A 25 -8.05 -22.83 10.79
N ALA A 26 -8.24 -22.14 11.93
CA ALA A 26 -8.69 -22.75 13.18
C ALA A 26 -10.10 -23.37 13.11
N ILE A 27 -10.92 -23.02 12.10
CA ILE A 27 -12.23 -23.65 11.86
C ILE A 27 -12.06 -25.13 11.45
N GLY A 28 -10.91 -25.50 10.88
CA GLY A 28 -10.59 -26.88 10.54
C GLY A 28 -11.29 -27.43 9.28
N ILE A 29 -11.92 -26.57 8.47
CA ILE A 29 -12.53 -26.94 7.19
C ILE A 29 -11.61 -26.47 6.06
N PRO A 30 -10.82 -27.37 5.41
CA PRO A 30 -9.79 -26.97 4.44
C PRO A 30 -10.34 -26.21 3.24
N THR A 31 -11.48 -26.64 2.70
CA THR A 31 -12.13 -25.99 1.54
C THR A 31 -12.58 -24.56 1.85
N LEU A 32 -13.15 -24.35 3.03
CA LEU A 32 -13.56 -23.04 3.51
C LEU A 32 -12.36 -22.12 3.74
N PHE A 33 -11.28 -22.66 4.33
CA PHE A 33 -10.03 -21.94 4.49
C PHE A 33 -9.43 -21.54 3.13
N SER A 34 -9.38 -22.44 2.16
CA SER A 34 -8.82 -22.13 0.83
C SER A 34 -9.59 -21.00 0.13
N ILE A 35 -10.93 -21.07 0.12
CA ILE A 35 -11.79 -20.08 -0.55
C ILE A 35 -11.77 -18.74 0.19
N LEU A 36 -12.08 -18.72 1.48
CA LEU A 36 -12.14 -17.48 2.25
C LEU A 36 -10.76 -16.87 2.45
N GLY A 37 -9.72 -17.70 2.64
CA GLY A 37 -8.34 -17.26 2.72
C GLY A 37 -7.88 -16.58 1.43
N ALA A 38 -8.22 -17.12 0.26
CA ALA A 38 -7.93 -16.48 -1.02
C ALA A 38 -8.64 -15.11 -1.16
N ILE A 39 -9.90 -15.01 -0.71
CA ILE A 39 -10.65 -13.73 -0.68
C ILE A 39 -9.97 -12.73 0.25
N VAL A 40 -9.55 -13.16 1.44
CA VAL A 40 -8.86 -12.33 2.43
C VAL A 40 -7.50 -11.85 1.90
N LEU A 41 -6.74 -12.73 1.24
CA LEU A 41 -5.49 -12.36 0.58
C LEU A 41 -5.72 -11.34 -0.54
N ALA A 42 -6.71 -11.56 -1.41
CA ALA A 42 -7.07 -10.61 -2.47
C ALA A 42 -7.50 -9.26 -1.88
N GLY A 43 -8.28 -9.27 -0.79
CA GLY A 43 -8.67 -8.08 -0.03
C GLY A 43 -7.46 -7.35 0.55
N GLY A 44 -6.51 -8.08 1.14
CA GLY A 44 -5.25 -7.53 1.64
C GLY A 44 -4.41 -6.87 0.54
N CYS A 45 -4.24 -7.54 -0.61
CA CYS A 45 -3.57 -6.97 -1.79
C CYS A 45 -4.28 -5.70 -2.29
N TRP A 46 -5.62 -5.70 -2.32
CA TRP A 46 -6.41 -4.54 -2.72
C TRP A 46 -6.27 -3.36 -1.74
N MET A 47 -6.29 -3.62 -0.43
CA MET A 47 -6.07 -2.60 0.59
C MET A 47 -4.66 -2.02 0.50
N ALA A 48 -3.65 -2.87 0.31
CA ALA A 48 -2.27 -2.46 0.09
C ALA A 48 -2.13 -1.58 -1.16
N LEU A 49 -2.76 -1.97 -2.28
CA LEU A 49 -2.82 -1.18 -3.52
C LEU A 49 -3.43 0.20 -3.28
N ARG A 50 -4.57 0.28 -2.60
CA ARG A 50 -5.24 1.55 -2.28
C ARG A 50 -4.41 2.42 -1.34
N GLY A 51 -3.84 1.84 -0.30
CA GLY A 51 -2.94 2.54 0.63
C GLY A 51 -1.71 3.09 -0.07
N GLY A 52 -1.11 2.30 -0.96
CA GLY A 52 -0.02 2.73 -1.84
C GLY A 52 -0.43 3.91 -2.73
N ALA A 53 -1.59 3.82 -3.41
CA ALA A 53 -2.10 4.87 -4.28
C ALA A 53 -2.33 6.20 -3.56
N GLN A 54 -2.89 6.17 -2.35
CA GLN A 54 -3.08 7.36 -1.52
C GLN A 54 -1.73 7.96 -1.10
N ALA A 55 -0.79 7.12 -0.69
CA ALA A 55 0.56 7.55 -0.32
C ALA A 55 1.31 8.21 -1.47
N GLY A 56 1.22 7.62 -2.67
CA GLY A 56 1.83 8.17 -3.89
C GLY A 56 1.19 9.48 -4.31
N HIS A 57 -0.14 9.60 -4.19
CA HIS A 57 -0.88 10.84 -4.47
C HIS A 57 -0.43 11.97 -3.53
N ALA A 58 -0.37 11.69 -2.22
CA ALA A 58 0.09 12.66 -1.23
C ALA A 58 1.54 13.09 -1.47
N ALA A 59 2.44 12.14 -1.78
CA ALA A 59 3.84 12.45 -2.09
C ALA A 59 3.98 13.31 -3.36
N ALA A 60 3.15 13.06 -4.39
CA ALA A 60 3.13 13.87 -5.61
C ALA A 60 2.61 15.30 -5.35
N GLY A 61 1.64 15.46 -4.44
CA GLY A 61 1.19 16.77 -4.00
C GLY A 61 2.28 17.58 -3.31
N ILE A 62 3.05 16.94 -2.42
CA ILE A 62 4.20 17.58 -1.75
C ILE A 62 5.27 17.97 -2.77
N SER A 63 5.57 17.12 -3.76
CA SER A 63 6.50 17.47 -4.85
C SER A 63 6.04 18.70 -5.62
N ALA A 64 4.75 18.80 -5.96
CA ALA A 64 4.21 19.95 -6.66
C ALA A 64 4.28 21.25 -5.83
N GLU A 65 4.07 21.15 -4.52
CA GLU A 65 4.23 22.28 -3.59
C GLU A 65 5.69 22.75 -3.48
N ILE A 66 6.64 21.82 -3.41
CA ILE A 66 8.07 22.14 -3.42
C ILE A 66 8.45 22.84 -4.73
N ASP A 67 7.97 22.34 -5.87
CA ASP A 67 8.21 22.95 -7.19
C ASP A 67 7.66 24.39 -7.26
N ASP A 68 6.49 24.66 -6.65
CA ASP A 68 5.89 26.00 -6.60
C ASP A 68 6.71 26.95 -5.71
N ILE A 69 7.15 26.48 -4.53
CA ILE A 69 8.01 27.24 -3.61
C ILE A 69 9.35 27.56 -4.28
N MET A 70 9.96 26.60 -4.97
CA MET A 70 11.22 26.80 -5.70
C MET A 70 11.09 27.78 -6.88
N ARG A 71 9.91 27.89 -7.48
CA ARG A 71 9.63 28.87 -8.54
C ARG A 71 9.43 30.30 -8.01
N SER A 72 8.97 30.45 -6.77
CA SER A 72 8.85 31.77 -6.14
C SER A 72 10.22 32.26 -5.63
N GLU A 73 10.74 33.37 -6.19
CA GLU A 73 12.03 33.94 -5.80
C GLU A 73 12.10 34.29 -4.30
N ASP A 74 10.98 34.73 -3.72
CA ASP A 74 10.88 35.12 -2.31
C ASP A 74 10.89 33.96 -1.29
N ARG A 75 10.63 32.72 -1.72
CA ARG A 75 10.49 31.56 -0.80
C ARG A 75 11.47 30.42 -1.06
N ARG A 76 12.41 30.57 -2.00
CA ARG A 76 13.43 29.55 -2.32
C ARG A 76 14.22 29.04 -1.11
N GLY A 77 14.46 29.88 -0.10
CA GLY A 77 15.16 29.51 1.14
C GLY A 77 14.30 28.85 2.22
N GLN A 78 12.97 28.73 2.03
CA GLN A 78 12.02 28.27 3.06
C GLN A 78 11.60 26.80 2.90
N VAL A 79 12.21 26.04 1.99
CA VAL A 79 11.86 24.63 1.82
C VAL A 79 12.33 23.83 3.03
N ASP A 80 11.39 23.34 3.84
CA ASP A 80 11.70 22.47 4.98
C ASP A 80 12.35 21.17 4.47
N PRO A 81 13.53 20.76 4.98
CA PRO A 81 14.17 19.50 4.62
C PRO A 81 13.28 18.26 4.85
N LYS A 82 12.26 18.34 5.73
CA LYS A 82 11.27 17.27 5.90
C LYS A 82 10.36 17.11 4.68
N MET A 83 10.00 18.20 3.99
CA MET A 83 9.19 18.14 2.77
C MET A 83 9.97 17.46 1.65
N LEU A 84 11.25 17.77 1.50
CA LEU A 84 12.14 17.13 0.50
C LEU A 84 12.20 15.61 0.67
N LYS A 85 12.28 15.11 1.92
CA LYS A 85 12.26 13.67 2.20
C LYS A 85 10.92 12.99 1.88
N GLN A 86 9.84 13.77 1.83
CA GLN A 86 8.49 13.28 1.58
C GLN A 86 8.05 13.42 0.13
N ALA A 87 8.85 14.10 -0.70
CA ALA A 87 8.66 14.21 -2.13
C ALA A 87 8.54 12.83 -2.78
N TYR A 88 7.77 12.78 -3.85
CA TYR A 88 7.60 11.58 -4.63
C TYR A 88 8.93 11.11 -5.23
N SER A 89 9.27 9.85 -5.00
CA SER A 89 10.37 9.17 -5.70
C SER A 89 10.01 7.71 -5.92
N PRO A 90 10.18 7.16 -7.13
CA PRO A 90 10.00 5.72 -7.38
C PRO A 90 10.86 4.85 -6.46
N SER A 91 12.05 5.32 -6.08
CA SER A 91 12.93 4.60 -5.16
C SER A 91 12.32 4.38 -3.78
N HIS A 92 11.45 5.27 -3.31
CA HIS A 92 10.73 5.09 -2.04
C HIS A 92 9.75 3.92 -2.12
N GLY A 93 9.10 3.72 -3.26
CA GLY A 93 8.21 2.57 -3.50
C GLY A 93 8.98 1.25 -3.49
N VAL A 94 10.12 1.20 -4.16
CA VAL A 94 10.99 -0.01 -4.19
C VAL A 94 11.57 -0.30 -2.81
N ALA A 95 12.05 0.73 -2.09
CA ALA A 95 12.56 0.55 -0.73
C ALA A 95 11.47 0.04 0.22
N ALA A 96 10.23 0.53 0.10
CA ALA A 96 9.11 0.06 0.89
C ALA A 96 8.73 -1.40 0.59
N LEU A 97 8.83 -1.84 -0.67
CA LEU A 97 8.64 -3.24 -1.07
C LEU A 97 9.60 -4.16 -0.30
N PHE A 98 10.90 -3.87 -0.37
CA PHE A 98 11.91 -4.70 0.31
C PHE A 98 11.77 -4.62 1.83
N ALA A 99 11.58 -3.43 2.40
CA ALA A 99 11.38 -3.29 3.84
C ALA A 99 10.16 -4.07 4.34
N GLY A 100 9.06 -4.08 3.58
CA GLY A 100 7.82 -4.79 3.94
C GLY A 100 7.89 -6.31 3.81
N ALA A 101 8.77 -6.81 2.94
CA ALA A 101 8.98 -8.24 2.72
C ALA A 101 10.09 -8.84 3.59
N LEU A 102 11.07 -8.03 4.01
CA LEU A 102 12.33 -8.49 4.58
C LEU A 102 12.15 -9.41 5.80
N VAL A 103 11.28 -9.04 6.74
CA VAL A 103 11.10 -9.78 7.99
C VAL A 103 10.62 -11.22 7.71
N ASP A 104 9.55 -11.36 6.95
CA ASP A 104 8.99 -12.68 6.60
C ASP A 104 9.93 -13.47 5.69
N TYR A 105 10.61 -12.79 4.76
CA TYR A 105 11.61 -13.43 3.90
C TYR A 105 12.72 -14.04 4.74
N VAL A 106 13.27 -13.30 5.72
CA VAL A 106 14.30 -13.80 6.63
C VAL A 106 13.78 -14.97 7.46
N ILE A 107 12.56 -14.89 8.00
CA ILE A 107 11.93 -16.01 8.75
C ILE A 107 11.86 -17.28 7.88
N ASN A 108 11.45 -17.14 6.62
CA ASN A 108 11.34 -18.26 5.69
C ASN A 108 12.72 -18.81 5.28
N CYS A 109 13.72 -17.95 5.05
CA CYS A 109 15.08 -18.38 4.78
C CYS A 109 15.69 -19.16 5.95
N VAL A 110 15.45 -18.71 7.19
CA VAL A 110 15.89 -19.43 8.39
C VAL A 110 15.26 -20.82 8.44
N TYR A 111 13.95 -20.94 8.20
CA TYR A 111 13.30 -22.25 8.17
C TYR A 111 13.91 -23.19 7.11
N ILE A 112 14.09 -22.70 5.88
CA ILE A 112 14.69 -23.49 4.79
C ILE A 112 16.11 -23.92 5.15
N ALA A 113 16.93 -23.01 5.66
CA ALA A 113 18.31 -23.32 6.07
C ALA A 113 18.35 -24.37 7.18
N MET A 114 17.51 -24.22 8.22
CA MET A 114 17.44 -25.19 9.33
C MET A 114 17.01 -26.58 8.84
N MET A 115 16.10 -26.64 7.87
CA MET A 115 15.65 -27.90 7.29
C MET A 115 16.71 -28.57 6.42
N LEU A 116 17.47 -27.78 5.63
CA LEU A 116 18.57 -28.29 4.79
C LEU A 116 19.78 -28.74 5.60
N LEU A 117 20.06 -28.08 6.71
CA LEU A 117 21.19 -28.41 7.60
C LEU A 117 20.89 -29.58 8.54
N GLY A 118 19.66 -30.09 8.56
CA GLY A 118 19.26 -31.14 9.51
C GLY A 118 19.39 -30.68 10.97
N ALA A 119 18.98 -29.44 11.26
CA ALA A 119 19.06 -28.88 12.60
C ALA A 119 18.27 -29.71 13.64
N GLN A 120 18.62 -29.54 14.91
CA GLN A 120 17.93 -30.20 16.02
C GLN A 120 16.40 -29.99 15.96
N GLU A 121 15.63 -31.03 16.27
CA GLU A 121 14.18 -31.05 16.08
C GLU A 121 13.46 -29.85 16.73
N SER A 122 13.84 -29.45 17.95
CA SER A 122 13.23 -28.32 18.66
C SER A 122 13.37 -26.99 17.91
N LEU A 123 14.54 -26.73 17.32
CA LEU A 123 14.80 -25.54 16.49
C LEU A 123 14.04 -25.61 15.17
N LEU A 124 13.94 -26.80 14.58
CA LEU A 124 13.17 -27.01 13.36
C LEU A 124 11.67 -26.78 13.60
N TYR A 125 11.12 -27.24 14.73
CA TYR A 125 9.71 -26.99 15.09
C TYR A 125 9.42 -25.50 15.28
N ALA A 126 10.28 -24.78 16.01
CA ALA A 126 10.10 -23.35 16.24
C ALA A 126 10.18 -22.54 14.94
N SER A 127 11.17 -22.82 14.10
CA SER A 127 11.34 -22.14 12.79
C SER A 127 10.20 -22.49 11.82
N ARG A 128 9.73 -23.74 11.79
CA ARG A 128 8.55 -24.15 11.02
C ARG A 128 7.31 -23.39 11.45
N PHE A 129 7.06 -23.27 12.75
CA PHE A 129 5.90 -22.56 13.27
C PHE A 129 5.92 -21.07 12.90
N ALA A 130 7.07 -20.41 13.04
CA ALA A 130 7.25 -19.02 12.64
C ALA A 130 7.03 -18.83 11.13
N SER A 131 7.62 -19.70 10.31
CA SER A 131 7.48 -19.68 8.85
C SER A 131 6.05 -19.96 8.39
N PHE A 132 5.38 -20.93 9.00
CA PHE A 132 3.97 -21.22 8.71
C PHE A 132 3.06 -20.04 9.05
N THR A 133 3.33 -19.36 10.17
CA THR A 133 2.56 -18.17 10.60
C THR A 133 2.64 -17.05 9.58
N VAL A 134 3.84 -16.74 9.07
CA VAL A 134 4.00 -15.69 8.05
C VAL A 134 3.52 -16.12 6.67
N LEU A 135 3.57 -17.42 6.36
CA LEU A 135 3.05 -17.97 5.11
C LEU A 135 1.52 -18.12 5.11
N MET A 136 0.86 -18.07 6.27
CA MET A 136 -0.56 -18.39 6.45
C MET A 136 -1.50 -17.75 5.41
N PRO A 137 -1.36 -16.46 5.04
CA PRO A 137 -2.18 -15.84 4.00
C PRO A 137 -2.03 -16.46 2.61
N PHE A 138 -0.86 -17.00 2.30
CA PHE A 138 -0.52 -17.61 1.02
C PHE A 138 -0.85 -19.11 1.01
N TRP A 139 -0.82 -19.73 2.19
CA TRP A 139 -1.14 -21.14 2.36
C TRP A 139 -2.56 -21.49 1.90
N SER A 140 -3.52 -20.54 1.94
CA SER A 140 -4.87 -20.77 1.42
C SER A 140 -4.95 -21.11 -0.07
N ILE A 141 -3.92 -20.74 -0.85
CA ILE A 141 -3.83 -21.12 -2.26
C ILE A 141 -3.19 -22.50 -2.39
N LEU A 142 -2.14 -22.75 -1.61
CA LEU A 142 -1.38 -23.99 -1.65
C LEU A 142 -2.11 -25.17 -1.03
N SER A 143 -3.00 -24.94 -0.07
CA SER A 143 -3.79 -25.97 0.62
C SER A 143 -4.73 -26.74 -0.30
N ILE A 144 -4.90 -26.32 -1.56
CA ILE A 144 -5.62 -27.08 -2.59
C ILE A 144 -4.76 -28.25 -3.11
N TRP A 145 -3.43 -28.13 -3.06
CA TRP A 145 -2.46 -29.05 -3.67
C TRP A 145 -1.59 -29.73 -2.62
N HIS A 146 -1.41 -29.10 -1.45
CA HIS A 146 -0.57 -29.60 -0.36
C HIS A 146 -1.37 -29.67 0.95
N ASP A 147 -1.51 -30.88 1.47
CA ASP A 147 -2.12 -31.11 2.78
C ASP A 147 -1.19 -30.78 3.94
N THR A 148 0.13 -30.86 3.71
CA THR A 148 1.13 -30.74 4.77
C THR A 148 2.25 -29.79 4.41
N TYR A 149 2.81 -29.17 5.45
CA TYR A 149 3.91 -28.20 5.38
C TYR A 149 5.27 -28.81 5.77
N THR A 150 5.36 -30.15 5.75
CA THR A 150 6.49 -30.91 6.31
C THR A 150 7.58 -31.23 5.29
N VAL A 151 7.28 -31.15 4.00
CA VAL A 151 8.23 -31.43 2.91
C VAL A 151 8.44 -30.15 2.11
N LEU A 152 9.70 -29.77 1.87
CA LEU A 152 10.05 -28.64 1.01
C LEU A 152 9.99 -29.07 -0.46
N SER A 153 8.80 -29.04 -1.04
CA SER A 153 8.63 -29.15 -2.48
C SER A 153 8.95 -27.80 -3.17
N PRO A 154 9.35 -27.79 -4.46
CA PRO A 154 9.78 -26.58 -5.15
C PRO A 154 8.76 -25.43 -5.16
N ASP A 155 7.48 -25.76 -5.24
CA ASP A 155 6.33 -24.85 -5.13
C ASP A 155 6.19 -24.23 -3.73
N ILE A 156 6.37 -25.00 -2.66
CA ILE A 156 6.37 -24.49 -1.28
C ILE A 156 7.57 -23.55 -1.09
N VAL A 157 8.76 -23.91 -1.59
CA VAL A 157 9.93 -23.04 -1.56
C VAL A 157 9.67 -21.74 -2.31
N LEU A 158 9.06 -21.81 -3.50
CA LEU A 158 8.71 -20.63 -4.29
C LEU A 158 7.74 -19.72 -3.52
N ALA A 159 6.72 -20.29 -2.88
CA ALA A 159 5.77 -19.52 -2.08
C ALA A 159 6.43 -18.88 -0.85
N LEU A 160 7.38 -19.58 -0.23
CA LEU A 160 8.14 -19.07 0.90
C LEU A 160 9.04 -17.89 0.55
N MET A 161 9.61 -17.92 -0.65
CA MET A 161 10.52 -16.87 -1.12
C MET A 161 9.76 -15.70 -1.75
N ALA A 162 8.71 -15.96 -2.54
CA ALA A 162 7.98 -14.94 -3.28
C ALA A 162 6.77 -14.38 -2.52
N GLY A 163 6.09 -15.20 -1.70
CA GLY A 163 4.92 -14.81 -0.91
C GLY A 163 5.12 -13.53 -0.10
N PRO A 164 6.23 -13.40 0.67
CA PRO A 164 6.54 -12.18 1.43
C PRO A 164 6.46 -10.87 0.64
N PHE A 165 6.71 -10.92 -0.67
CA PHE A 165 6.72 -9.77 -1.56
C PHE A 165 5.35 -9.42 -2.14
N LEU A 166 4.35 -10.31 -2.08
CA LEU A 166 3.08 -10.08 -2.78
C LEU A 166 2.35 -8.83 -2.30
N ILE A 167 2.04 -8.74 -1.00
CA ILE A 167 1.31 -7.58 -0.45
C ILE A 167 2.12 -6.27 -0.62
N PRO A 168 3.43 -6.22 -0.29
CA PRO A 168 4.23 -5.02 -0.52
C PRO A 168 4.36 -4.66 -2.00
N LEU A 169 4.32 -5.63 -2.93
CA LEU A 169 4.34 -5.39 -4.36
C LEU A 169 3.08 -4.63 -4.81
N PHE A 170 1.90 -5.04 -4.34
CA PHE A 170 0.66 -4.31 -4.62
C PHE A 170 0.71 -2.88 -4.06
N GLN A 171 1.28 -2.70 -2.87
CA GLN A 171 1.48 -1.36 -2.32
C GLN A 171 2.41 -0.50 -3.19
N MET A 172 3.52 -1.07 -3.67
CA MET A 172 4.44 -0.40 -4.58
C MET A 172 3.74 -0.02 -5.89
N ILE A 173 2.98 -0.94 -6.49
CA ILE A 173 2.21 -0.68 -7.71
C ILE A 173 1.24 0.49 -7.48
N GLY A 174 0.55 0.49 -6.35
CA GLY A 174 -0.34 1.58 -5.96
C GLY A 174 0.41 2.91 -5.86
N TYR A 175 1.54 2.91 -5.15
CA TYR A 175 2.38 4.09 -4.97
C TYR A 175 2.84 4.69 -6.30
N LEU A 176 3.26 3.87 -7.25
CA LEU A 176 3.69 4.31 -8.58
C LEU A 176 2.55 4.91 -9.42
N GLN A 177 1.28 4.63 -9.08
CA GLN A 177 0.13 5.28 -9.72
C GLN A 177 -0.17 6.67 -9.16
N GLY A 178 0.44 7.04 -8.02
CA GLY A 178 0.26 8.33 -7.34
C GLY A 178 0.33 9.57 -8.25
N PRO A 179 1.39 9.75 -9.07
CA PRO A 179 1.51 10.90 -9.95
C PRO A 179 0.38 11.01 -10.99
N LYS A 180 -0.11 9.87 -11.50
CA LYS A 180 -1.24 9.85 -12.43
C LYS A 180 -2.54 10.29 -11.74
N LEU A 181 -2.74 9.87 -10.49
CA LEU A 181 -3.89 10.27 -9.69
C LEU A 181 -3.84 11.76 -9.32
N TRP A 182 -2.65 12.27 -9.00
CA TRP A 182 -2.44 13.68 -8.70
C TRP A 182 -2.80 14.56 -9.88
N LYS A 183 -2.30 14.25 -11.10
CA LYS A 183 -2.66 14.98 -12.33
C LYS A 183 -4.17 15.05 -12.55
N LYS A 184 -4.88 13.93 -12.37
CA LYS A 184 -6.35 13.90 -12.47
C LYS A 184 -7.02 14.81 -11.44
N THR A 185 -6.48 14.85 -10.22
CA THR A 185 -7.00 15.72 -9.14
C THR A 185 -6.74 17.18 -9.46
N GLU A 186 -5.56 17.51 -9.99
CA GLU A 186 -5.19 18.86 -10.41
C GLU A 186 -6.10 19.38 -11.53
N GLU A 187 -6.35 18.56 -12.56
CA GLU A 187 -7.29 18.86 -13.64
C GLU A 187 -8.71 19.10 -13.11
N ALA A 188 -9.18 18.23 -12.20
CA ALA A 188 -10.49 18.38 -11.57
C ALA A 188 -10.57 19.67 -10.74
N MET A 189 -9.52 20.02 -9.99
CA MET A 189 -9.43 21.28 -9.24
C MET A 189 -9.41 22.50 -10.18
N ALA A 190 -8.70 22.44 -11.30
CA ALA A 190 -8.69 23.51 -12.30
C ALA A 190 -10.09 23.71 -12.92
N GLN A 191 -10.77 22.62 -13.29
CA GLN A 191 -12.14 22.67 -13.79
C GLN A 191 -13.12 23.19 -12.73
N GLY A 192 -12.97 22.76 -11.47
CA GLY A 192 -13.74 23.26 -10.33
C GLY A 192 -13.57 24.77 -10.14
N ARG A 193 -12.33 25.27 -10.17
CA ARG A 193 -12.03 26.71 -10.13
C ARG A 193 -12.66 27.48 -11.29
N ARG A 194 -12.62 26.93 -12.52
CA ARG A 194 -13.28 27.53 -13.69
C ARG A 194 -14.80 27.61 -13.52
N ARG A 195 -15.43 26.53 -13.05
CA ARG A 195 -16.88 26.47 -12.77
C ARG A 195 -17.28 27.45 -11.66
N ALA A 196 -16.50 27.53 -10.57
CA ALA A 196 -16.74 28.48 -9.49
C ALA A 196 -16.64 29.94 -9.97
N LYS A 197 -15.62 30.27 -10.78
CA LYS A 197 -15.45 31.60 -11.38
C LYS A 197 -16.57 31.95 -12.38
N ALA A 198 -17.06 30.97 -13.13
CA ALA A 198 -18.22 31.17 -14.01
C ALA A 198 -19.50 31.45 -13.21
N ARG A 199 -19.74 30.70 -12.13
CA ARG A 199 -20.89 30.91 -11.23
C ARG A 199 -20.84 32.27 -10.52
N SER A 200 -19.66 32.70 -10.05
CA SER A 200 -19.52 34.02 -9.39
C SER A 200 -19.77 35.19 -10.35
N ARG A 201 -19.37 35.06 -11.63
CA ARG A 201 -19.69 36.06 -12.67
C ARG A 201 -21.20 36.19 -12.91
N ILE A 202 -21.93 35.08 -12.94
CA ILE A 202 -23.40 35.09 -13.12
C ILE A 202 -24.09 35.69 -11.89
N GLY A 203 -23.65 35.32 -10.68
CA GLY A 203 -24.19 35.88 -9.42
C GLY A 203 -23.96 37.39 -9.30
N ASN A 204 -22.77 37.86 -9.68
CA ASN A 204 -22.44 39.29 -9.70
C ASN A 204 -23.23 40.06 -10.77
N ARG A 205 -23.50 39.45 -11.92
CA ARG A 205 -24.35 40.07 -12.97
C ARG A 205 -25.79 40.22 -12.49
N LYS A 206 -26.39 39.18 -11.90
CA LYS A 206 -27.74 39.24 -11.30
C LYS A 206 -27.82 40.27 -10.16
N LYS A 207 -26.82 40.34 -9.27
CA LYS A 207 -26.79 41.36 -8.20
C LYS A 207 -26.68 42.79 -8.77
N ARG A 208 -25.98 42.98 -9.88
CA ARG A 208 -25.85 44.28 -10.55
C ARG A 208 -27.15 44.70 -11.22
N GLU A 209 -27.88 43.76 -11.85
CA GLU A 209 -29.20 44.01 -12.46
C GLU A 209 -30.27 44.37 -11.42
N VAL A 210 -30.29 43.71 -10.25
CA VAL A 210 -31.24 44.04 -9.16
C VAL A 210 -30.98 45.42 -8.55
N ARG A 211 -29.71 45.87 -8.49
CA ARG A 211 -29.36 47.21 -7.95
C ARG A 211 -29.79 48.37 -8.85
N ILE A 212 -29.96 48.13 -10.16
CA ILE A 212 -30.34 49.17 -11.14
C ILE A 212 -31.85 49.41 -11.11
N ARG A 213 -32.68 48.41 -10.75
CA ARG A 213 -34.11 48.58 -10.47
C ARG A 213 -34.33 49.12 -9.05
N LYS A 214 -33.87 50.33 -8.75
CA LYS A 214 -34.50 51.11 -7.67
C LYS A 214 -35.79 51.71 -8.26
N PRO A 215 -36.94 51.63 -7.58
CA PRO A 215 -38.16 52.26 -8.05
C PRO A 215 -37.93 53.78 -8.11
N GLU A 216 -38.17 54.35 -9.28
CA GLU A 216 -38.35 55.80 -9.42
C GLU A 216 -39.57 56.17 -8.57
N ILE A 217 -39.36 57.05 -7.59
CA ILE A 217 -40.42 57.71 -6.80
C ILE A 217 -40.86 58.94 -7.58
#